data_AF-A0A8C6A7Y2-F1
#
_entry.id   AF-A0A8C6A7Y2-F1
#
_cell.length_a   1.000
_cell.length_b   1.000
_cell.length_c   1.000
_cell.angle_alpha   90.00
_cell.angle_beta   90.00
_cell.angle_gamma   90.00
#
_symmetry.space_group_name_H-M   'P 1'
#
loop_
_entity.id
_entity.type
_entity.pdbx_description
1 polymer ?
#
loop_
_entity_poly.entity_id
_entity_poly.type
_entity_poly.pdbx_seq_one_letter_code
_entity_poly.pdbx_strand_id
1 'polypeptide(L)'
;MGLLLCAQAGLALLCAAGALAGEWDPGPRERRWQAAEPLSPSQGDPAWSTGCDRYMAVQDRLDVMEETAEKVVEHLEAEVKGLLGLLEELAWNLPPGPFSPAPDLLGDDHF
;
A
#
# COMPACT_ATOMS: atom_id res chain seq x y z
N MET A 1 -1.17 -3.98 -3.91
CA MET A 1 -0.76 -5.43 -3.86
C MET A 1 0.47 -5.78 -2.98
N GLY A 2 1.52 -4.96 -2.88
CA GLY A 2 2.73 -5.31 -2.10
C GLY A 2 2.64 -5.08 -0.57
N LEU A 3 1.85 -4.09 -0.14
CA LEU A 3 1.72 -3.72 1.28
C LEU A 3 0.77 -4.66 2.04
N LEU A 4 -0.37 -4.98 1.44
CA LEU A 4 -1.38 -5.89 2.00
C LEU A 4 -0.83 -7.29 2.30
N LEU A 5 -0.08 -7.88 1.37
CA LEU A 5 0.53 -9.20 1.54
C LEU A 5 1.56 -9.21 2.68
N CYS A 6 2.29 -8.11 2.86
CA CYS A 6 3.29 -7.98 3.92
C CYS A 6 2.62 -7.81 5.30
N ALA A 7 1.54 -7.03 5.38
CA ALA A 7 0.73 -6.88 6.58
C ALA A 7 0.05 -8.19 6.99
N GLN A 8 -0.51 -8.92 6.03
CA GLN A 8 -1.19 -10.20 6.26
C GLN A 8 -0.22 -11.30 6.70
N ALA A 9 0.99 -11.33 6.14
CA ALA A 9 2.05 -12.22 6.61
C ALA A 9 2.49 -11.88 8.05
N GLY A 10 2.59 -10.58 8.37
CA GLY A 10 2.85 -10.10 9.73
C GLY A 10 1.76 -10.53 10.73
N LEU A 11 0.48 -10.45 10.34
CA LEU A 11 -0.66 -10.89 11.14
C LEU A 11 -0.62 -12.40 11.40
N ALA A 12 -0.40 -13.20 10.36
CA ALA A 12 -0.28 -14.66 10.50
C ALA A 12 0.87 -15.02 11.46
N LEU A 13 1.99 -14.30 11.38
CA LEU A 13 3.12 -14.46 12.29
C LEU A 13 2.78 -14.04 13.73
N LEU A 14 2.07 -12.93 13.92
CA LEU A 14 1.70 -12.41 15.24
C LEU A 14 0.67 -13.32 15.93
N CYS A 15 -0.32 -13.80 15.19
CA CYS A 15 -1.31 -14.75 15.67
C CYS A 15 -0.68 -16.12 16.00
N ALA A 16 0.24 -16.61 15.16
CA ALA A 16 0.95 -17.87 15.41
C ALA A 16 1.95 -17.76 16.58
N ALA A 17 2.66 -16.64 16.70
CA ALA A 17 3.55 -16.38 17.82
C ALA A 17 2.78 -16.26 19.15
N GLY A 18 1.61 -15.62 19.15
CA GLY A 18 0.71 -15.56 20.30
C GLY A 18 0.21 -16.94 20.77
N ALA A 19 0.03 -17.90 19.85
CA ALA A 19 -0.33 -19.28 20.18
C ALA A 19 0.83 -20.07 20.84
N LEU A 20 2.08 -19.62 20.64
CA LEU A 20 3.29 -20.23 21.22
C LEU A 20 3.82 -19.48 22.45
N ALA A 21 3.38 -18.24 22.68
CA ALA A 21 3.89 -17.32 23.69
C ALA A 21 2.99 -17.17 24.94
N GLY A 22 2.32 -18.24 25.36
CA GLY A 22 1.70 -18.33 26.70
C GLY A 22 2.70 -18.30 27.88
N GLU A 23 3.95 -17.90 27.64
CA GLU A 23 5.04 -17.84 28.61
C GLU A 23 5.88 -16.58 28.36
N TRP A 24 5.33 -15.40 28.69
CA TRP A 24 6.16 -14.22 28.97
C TRP A 24 5.57 -13.46 30.17
N ASP A 25 6.02 -13.85 31.37
CA ASP A 25 5.79 -13.12 32.61
C ASP A 25 7.00 -12.20 32.89
N PRO A 26 6.83 -10.87 33.02
CA PRO A 26 7.94 -9.99 33.35
C PRO A 26 8.16 -9.88 34.88
N GLY A 27 8.78 -10.90 35.46
CA GLY A 27 9.63 -10.84 36.67
C GLY A 27 8.94 -11.02 38.05
N PRO A 28 9.70 -11.15 39.18
CA PRO A 28 11.14 -10.90 39.33
C PRO A 28 11.93 -12.09 39.94
N ARG A 29 13.10 -12.37 39.36
CA ARG A 29 14.26 -13.11 39.92
C ARG A 29 13.99 -14.33 40.84
N GLU A 30 14.46 -15.50 40.37
CA GLU A 30 14.70 -16.75 41.13
C GLU A 30 13.41 -17.48 41.57
N ARG A 31 13.18 -18.78 41.36
CA ARG A 31 14.08 -19.92 41.30
C ARG A 31 13.25 -21.17 40.94
N ARG A 32 13.88 -22.12 40.24
CA ARG A 32 13.66 -23.58 40.38
C ARG A 32 12.33 -24.13 39.85
N TRP A 33 12.30 -24.40 38.54
CA TRP A 33 11.41 -25.36 37.88
C TRP A 33 11.29 -26.65 38.71
N GLN A 34 10.10 -26.87 39.29
CA GLN A 34 9.67 -28.15 39.85
C GLN A 34 8.71 -28.80 38.86
N ALA A 35 8.93 -30.10 38.67
CA ALA A 35 8.23 -30.98 37.76
C ALA A 35 6.79 -31.29 38.21
N ALA A 36 6.01 -31.73 37.21
CA ALA A 36 4.72 -32.42 37.28
C ALA A 36 3.48 -31.57 37.52
N GLU A 37 2.73 -31.28 36.45
CA GLU A 37 1.35 -31.77 36.19
C GLU A 37 0.84 -31.19 34.85
N PRO A 38 0.15 -31.97 34.00
CA PRO A 38 -0.42 -31.45 32.76
C PRO A 38 -1.65 -30.60 33.09
N LEU A 39 -1.46 -29.28 33.13
CA LEU A 39 -2.56 -28.34 33.32
C LEU A 39 -3.48 -28.39 32.09
N SER A 40 -4.76 -28.60 32.40
CA SER A 40 -5.89 -28.64 31.47
C SER A 40 -5.94 -27.42 30.53
N PRO A 41 -6.58 -27.53 29.34
CA PRO A 41 -6.61 -26.45 28.37
C PRO A 41 -7.37 -25.26 28.97
N SER A 42 -6.61 -24.26 29.42
CA SER A 42 -7.13 -23.03 29.98
C SER A 42 -7.84 -22.26 28.89
N GLN A 43 -9.16 -22.14 29.08
CA GLN A 43 -10.07 -21.21 28.44
C GLN A 43 -9.36 -19.89 28.09
N GLY A 44 -9.26 -19.60 26.79
CA GLY A 44 -8.54 -18.44 26.28
C GLY A 44 -9.07 -17.13 26.88
N ASP A 45 -8.15 -16.26 27.30
CA ASP A 45 -8.43 -14.95 27.90
C ASP A 45 -9.18 -13.98 26.96
N PRO A 46 -10.43 -13.57 27.24
CA PRO A 46 -11.22 -12.72 26.33
C PRO A 46 -10.55 -11.38 25.92
N ALA A 47 -9.54 -10.92 26.66
CA ALA A 47 -8.75 -9.74 26.28
C ALA A 47 -7.97 -9.90 24.96
N TRP A 48 -7.51 -11.12 24.60
CA TRP A 48 -6.76 -11.35 23.34
C TRP A 48 -7.66 -11.35 22.11
N SER A 49 -8.89 -11.86 22.24
CA SER A 49 -9.90 -11.80 21.17
C SER A 49 -10.16 -10.36 20.79
N THR A 50 -10.35 -9.50 21.79
CA THR A 50 -10.58 -8.06 21.61
C THR A 50 -9.39 -7.36 20.92
N GLY A 51 -8.16 -7.85 21.13
CA GLY A 51 -6.96 -7.35 20.45
C GLY A 51 -6.94 -7.68 18.96
N CYS A 52 -7.27 -8.93 18.61
CA CYS A 52 -7.38 -9.36 17.22
C CYS A 52 -8.52 -8.63 16.49
N ASP A 53 -9.67 -8.44 17.15
CA ASP A 53 -10.83 -7.74 16.57
C ASP A 53 -10.50 -6.28 16.22
N ARG A 54 -9.79 -5.57 17.12
CA ARG A 54 -9.32 -4.20 16.87
C ARG A 54 -8.35 -4.15 15.70
N TYR A 55 -7.46 -5.12 15.58
CA TYR A 55 -6.50 -5.18 14.48
C TYR A 55 -7.21 -5.44 13.14
N MET A 56 -8.14 -6.41 13.09
CA MET A 56 -8.95 -6.69 11.91
C MET A 56 -9.73 -5.45 11.46
N ALA A 57 -10.33 -4.71 12.40
CA ALA A 57 -11.02 -3.45 12.09
C ALA A 57 -10.07 -2.36 11.54
N VAL A 58 -8.80 -2.33 11.96
CA VAL A 58 -7.80 -1.43 11.38
C VAL A 58 -7.40 -1.89 9.98
N GLN A 59 -7.26 -3.20 9.76
CA GLN A 59 -6.91 -3.76 8.46
C GLN A 59 -8.00 -3.49 7.43
N ASP A 60 -9.27 -3.74 7.75
CA ASP A 60 -10.41 -3.44 6.86
C ASP A 60 -10.42 -1.95 6.44
N ARG A 61 -10.06 -1.05 7.36
CA ARG A 61 -9.95 0.38 7.05
C ARG A 61 -8.78 0.70 6.14
N LEU A 62 -7.64 0.03 6.32
CA LEU A 62 -6.48 0.19 5.44
C LEU A 62 -6.78 -0.32 4.03
N ASP A 63 -7.54 -1.41 3.91
CA ASP A 63 -7.94 -1.98 2.62
C ASP A 63 -8.83 -1.00 1.84
N VAL A 64 -9.84 -0.41 2.51
CA VAL A 64 -10.69 0.63 1.92
C VAL A 64 -9.86 1.86 1.52
N MET A 65 -8.85 2.23 2.31
CA MET A 65 -7.95 3.34 1.99
C MET A 65 -7.04 3.03 0.79
N GLU A 66 -6.48 1.81 0.69
CA GLU A 66 -5.68 1.37 -0.46
C GLU A 66 -6.53 1.39 -1.73
N GLU A 67 -7.73 0.78 -1.69
CA GLU A 67 -8.66 0.78 -2.82
C GLU A 67 -9.04 2.20 -3.27
N THR A 68 -9.35 3.08 -2.30
CA THR A 68 -9.71 4.47 -2.61
C THR A 68 -8.54 5.23 -3.22
N ALA A 69 -7.33 5.02 -2.71
CA ALA A 69 -6.13 5.64 -3.23
C ALA A 69 -5.82 5.16 -4.66
N GLU A 70 -5.91 3.85 -4.91
CA GLU A 70 -5.75 3.26 -6.24
C GLU A 70 -6.75 3.87 -7.24
N LYS A 71 -8.03 3.93 -6.88
CA LYS A 71 -9.07 4.53 -7.73
C LYS A 71 -8.84 6.00 -8.03
N VAL A 72 -8.42 6.79 -7.04
CA VAL A 72 -8.13 8.22 -7.23
C VAL A 72 -6.93 8.41 -8.15
N VAL A 73 -5.89 7.58 -8.02
CA VAL A 73 -4.73 7.60 -8.92
C VAL A 73 -5.15 7.28 -10.36
N GLU A 74 -5.94 6.22 -10.56
CA GLU A 74 -6.46 5.86 -11.89
C GLU A 74 -7.30 6.98 -12.50
N HIS A 75 -8.18 7.61 -11.71
CA HIS A 75 -9.00 8.72 -12.16
C HIS A 75 -8.15 9.93 -12.56
N LEU A 76 -7.18 10.31 -11.73
CA LEU A 76 -6.28 11.44 -12.00
C LEU A 76 -5.42 11.18 -13.25
N GLU A 77 -4.95 9.95 -13.45
CA GLU A 77 -4.23 9.57 -14.66
C GLU A 77 -5.08 9.78 -15.92
N ALA A 78 -6.36 9.38 -15.87
CA ALA A 78 -7.29 9.61 -16.97
C ALA A 78 -7.54 11.10 -17.23
N GLU A 79 -7.70 11.91 -16.18
CA GLU A 79 -7.87 13.37 -16.33
C GLU A 79 -6.63 14.02 -16.94
N VAL A 80 -5.43 13.67 -16.46
CA VAL A 80 -4.17 14.20 -16.98
C VAL A 80 -3.99 13.84 -18.46
N LYS A 81 -4.29 12.58 -18.83
CA LYS A 81 -4.27 12.15 -20.24
C LYS A 81 -5.28 12.93 -21.09
N GLY A 82 -6.49 13.16 -20.57
CA GLY A 82 -7.50 13.97 -21.26
C GLY A 82 -7.05 15.41 -21.48
N LEU A 83 -6.48 16.05 -20.45
CA LEU A 83 -5.93 17.40 -20.56
C LEU A 83 -4.78 17.50 -21.55
N LEU A 84 -3.88 16.51 -21.57
CA LEU A 84 -2.79 16.46 -22.55
C LEU A 84 -3.32 16.32 -23.98
N GLY A 85 -4.35 15.48 -24.19
CA GLY A 85 -5.00 15.36 -25.51
C GLY A 85 -5.62 16.68 -25.98
N LEU A 86 -6.31 17.40 -25.09
CA LEU A 86 -6.86 18.72 -25.40
C LEU A 86 -5.76 19.74 -25.74
N LEU A 87 -4.63 19.70 -25.02
CA LEU A 87 -3.50 20.58 -25.31
C LEU A 87 -2.88 20.28 -26.67
N GLU A 88 -2.75 19.00 -27.02
CA GLU A 88 -2.24 18.56 -28.32
C GLU A 88 -3.17 19.01 -29.45
N GLU A 89 -4.48 18.83 -29.30
CA GLU A 89 -5.46 19.34 -30.26
C GLU A 89 -5.37 20.86 -30.41
N LEU A 90 -5.27 21.60 -29.30
CA LEU A 90 -5.10 23.05 -29.36
C LEU A 90 -3.82 23.44 -30.09
N ALA A 91 -2.70 22.79 -29.77
CA ALA A 91 -1.40 23.07 -30.38
C ALA A 91 -1.42 22.81 -31.89
N TRP A 92 -2.13 21.77 -32.34
CA TRP A 92 -2.27 21.45 -33.77
C TRP A 92 -3.15 22.44 -34.54
N ASN A 93 -4.10 23.08 -33.85
CA ASN A 93 -4.97 24.11 -34.42
C ASN A 93 -4.36 25.52 -34.40
N LEU A 94 -3.15 25.69 -33.85
CA LEU A 94 -2.46 26.98 -33.90
C LEU A 94 -1.89 27.22 -35.30
N PRO A 95 -1.98 28.46 -35.81
CA PRO A 95 -1.26 28.82 -37.02
C PRO A 95 0.24 28.63 -36.79
N PRO A 96 1.01 28.24 -37.82
CA PRO A 96 2.47 28.21 -37.75
C PRO A 96 2.99 29.54 -37.20
N GLY A 97 3.66 29.47 -36.04
CA GLY A 97 4.23 30.65 -35.41
C GLY A 97 5.36 31.23 -36.26
N PRO A 98 5.77 32.50 -36.04
CA PRO A 98 6.84 33.15 -36.80
C PRO A 98 8.23 32.49 -36.69
N PHE A 99 8.35 31.44 -35.86
CA PHE A 99 9.56 30.61 -35.71
C PHE A 99 9.42 29.22 -36.32
N SER A 100 8.36 28.92 -37.09
CA SER A 100 8.33 27.73 -37.92
C SER A 100 9.53 27.78 -38.88
N PRO A 101 10.37 26.72 -38.94
CA PRO A 101 11.46 26.69 -39.91
C PRO A 101 10.83 26.88 -41.28
N ALA A 102 11.17 27.98 -41.96
CA ALA A 102 10.86 28.09 -43.37
C ALA A 102 11.48 26.86 -44.03
N PRO A 103 10.77 26.16 -44.93
CA PRO A 103 11.41 25.09 -45.68
C PRO A 103 12.59 25.72 -46.39
N ASP A 104 13.80 25.31 -46.01
CA ASP A 104 15.03 25.81 -46.60
C ASP A 104 14.91 25.65 -48.11
N LEU A 105 14.76 26.79 -48.81
CA LEU A 105 14.86 26.87 -50.25
C LEU A 105 16.32 26.62 -50.62
N LEU A 106 16.70 25.34 -50.61
CA LEU A 106 17.88 24.85 -51.29
C LEU A 106 17.63 25.03 -52.80
N GLY A 107 18.21 26.09 -53.37
CA GLY A 107 18.22 26.27 -54.82
C GLY A 107 18.32 27.72 -55.27
N ASP A 108 19.49 28.34 -55.09
CA ASP A 108 20.04 29.17 -56.18
C ASP A 108 21.57 29.23 -56.05
N ASP A 109 22.21 28.14 -56.43
CA ASP A 109 23.63 28.14 -56.82
C ASP A 109 23.73 28.79 -58.22
N HIS A 110 23.55 30.11 -58.30
CA HIS A 110 23.97 30.90 -59.44
C HIS A 110 24.44 32.28 -58.97
N PHE A 111 25.76 32.43 -58.79
CA PHE A 111 26.65 33.38 -59.50
C PHE A 111 28.06 33.31 -58.92
#